data_AF-A0A7S3NDZ3-F1
#
_entry.id   AF-A0A7S3NDZ3-F1
#
_cell.length_a   1.000
_cell.length_b   1.000
_cell.length_c   1.000
_cell.angle_alpha   90.00
_cell.angle_beta   90.00
_cell.angle_gamma   90.00
#
_symmetry.space_group_name_H-M   'P 1'
#
loop_
_entity.id
_entity.type
_entity.pdbx_description
1 polymer ?
#
loop_
_entity_poly.entity_id
_entity_poly.type
_entity_poly.pdbx_seq_one_letter_code
_entity_poly.pdbx_strand_id
1 'polypeptide(L)'
;LFMDEGMEMEDVDIQRVKYIYNIEELKDLVRGSLDTYFGLQEGNENFFENLQVRKVKSGDEEAAKVVMDMFYLPGAGTNRTNLQFEFTEADYGIFKEEASLKDIKDVVAKLTHFRLLYQLTNTVPVNTATNMECYSWDVNQNFDFSNRNHLILTLQMDKAYCDDSSVFGNFWGRYIWLHGLCIVFAFASMFLHVKYIFDTIKSFNNMKDKYQKYRDNVRQKKYRDRLNKILQKNKGSGAKDLPARLSPKKISSSE
;
A
#
# COMPACT_ATOMS: atom_id res chain seq x y z
N LEU A 1 3.70 25.17 16.56
CA LEU A 1 3.70 24.22 17.70
C LEU A 1 2.83 23.00 17.32
N PHE A 2 3.34 22.08 16.50
CA PHE A 2 2.77 20.73 16.20
C PHE A 2 3.64 19.95 15.21
N MET A 3 4.60 20.61 14.58
CA MET A 3 5.65 20.00 13.77
C MET A 3 6.93 20.01 14.62
N ASP A 4 7.37 18.86 15.12
CA ASP A 4 8.71 18.73 15.72
C ASP A 4 9.74 18.60 14.59
N GLU A 5 10.85 19.33 14.71
CA GLU A 5 12.06 19.18 13.89
C GLU A 5 12.72 17.82 14.20
N GLY A 6 12.24 16.74 13.57
CA GLY A 6 12.88 15.43 13.78
C GLY A 6 12.15 14.20 13.24
N MET A 7 10.97 14.35 12.62
CA MET A 7 10.32 13.21 11.97
C MET A 7 10.75 13.12 10.50
N GLU A 8 11.21 11.94 10.10
CA GLU A 8 11.40 11.57 8.71
C GLU A 8 10.04 11.67 7.99
N MET A 9 9.94 12.51 6.96
CA MET A 9 8.68 12.78 6.21
C MET A 9 8.17 11.57 5.38
N GLU A 10 8.60 10.35 5.72
CA GLU A 10 8.20 9.10 5.06
C GLU A 10 6.94 8.47 5.67
N ASP A 11 6.56 8.82 6.90
CA ASP A 11 5.32 8.33 7.49
C ASP A 11 4.10 9.01 6.84
N VAL A 12 3.32 8.20 6.11
CA VAL A 12 2.28 8.64 5.17
C VAL A 12 1.08 9.27 5.87
N ASP A 13 0.82 8.93 7.14
CA ASP A 13 -0.30 9.46 7.93
C ASP A 13 0.19 9.85 9.34
N ILE A 14 0.23 11.15 9.62
CA ILE A 14 0.62 11.66 10.95
C ILE A 14 -0.67 11.92 11.75
N GLN A 15 -0.92 11.09 12.76
CA GLN A 15 -1.98 11.33 13.74
C GLN A 15 -1.38 11.77 15.07
N ARG A 16 -1.72 13.00 15.52
CA ARG A 16 -1.30 13.52 16.84
C ARG A 16 -2.53 13.82 17.69
N VAL A 17 -2.45 13.49 18.99
CA VAL A 17 -3.54 13.72 19.94
C VAL A 17 -3.06 14.63 21.07
N LYS A 18 -3.84 15.67 21.40
CA LYS A 18 -3.61 16.58 22.51
C LYS A 18 -4.89 16.72 23.35
N TYR A 19 -4.73 16.72 24.67
CA TYR A 19 -5.83 16.98 25.60
C TYR A 19 -5.82 18.45 26.02
N ILE A 20 -6.98 19.10 25.96
CA ILE A 20 -7.17 20.51 26.31
C ILE A 20 -8.14 20.57 27.49
N TYR A 21 -7.78 21.31 28.53
CA TYR A 21 -8.54 21.35 29.79
C TYR A 21 -9.25 22.68 30.03
N ASN A 22 -8.96 23.72 29.25
CA ASN A 22 -9.56 25.04 29.42
C ASN A 22 -9.93 25.68 28.07
N ILE A 23 -10.90 26.61 28.10
CA ILE A 23 -11.43 27.25 26.89
C ILE A 23 -10.46 28.30 26.31
N GLU A 24 -9.60 28.87 27.15
CA GLU A 24 -8.58 29.84 26.73
C GLU A 24 -7.54 29.18 25.82
N GLU A 25 -7.01 28.02 26.23
CA GLU A 25 -6.11 27.18 25.43
C GLU A 25 -6.78 26.72 24.13
N LEU A 26 -8.08 26.41 24.14
CA LEU A 26 -8.82 26.13 22.89
C LEU A 26 -8.81 27.34 21.96
N LYS A 27 -9.12 28.54 22.48
CA LYS A 27 -9.12 29.79 21.71
C LYS A 27 -7.72 30.04 21.13
N ASP A 28 -6.69 29.94 21.95
CA ASP A 28 -5.30 30.19 21.56
C ASP A 28 -4.82 29.20 20.50
N LEU A 29 -5.20 27.92 20.62
CA LEU A 29 -4.84 26.89 19.64
C LEU A 29 -5.50 27.12 18.29
N VAL A 30 -6.80 27.42 18.28
CA VAL A 30 -7.51 27.71 17.02
C VAL A 30 -6.98 28.99 16.38
N ARG A 31 -6.79 30.05 17.16
CA ARG A 31 -6.20 31.32 16.69
C ARG A 31 -4.81 31.11 16.13
N GLY A 32 -3.92 30.47 16.88
CA GLY A 32 -2.56 30.18 16.44
C GLY A 32 -2.52 29.34 15.16
N SER A 33 -3.47 28.41 14.98
CA SER A 33 -3.60 27.66 13.72
C SER A 33 -4.02 28.54 12.54
N LEU A 34 -4.98 29.45 12.76
CA LEU A 34 -5.44 30.40 11.74
C LEU A 34 -4.36 31.43 11.39
N ASP A 35 -3.71 32.00 12.39
CA ASP A 35 -2.59 32.94 12.22
C ASP A 35 -1.45 32.31 11.44
N THR A 36 -1.10 31.06 11.75
CA THR A 36 -0.09 30.31 10.99
C THR A 36 -0.54 30.11 9.54
N TYR A 37 -1.80 29.76 9.32
CA TYR A 37 -2.32 29.54 7.97
C TYR A 37 -2.30 30.82 7.13
N PHE A 38 -2.84 31.93 7.65
CA PHE A 38 -2.87 33.20 6.93
C PHE A 38 -1.47 33.80 6.78
N GLY A 39 -0.58 33.60 7.75
CA GLY A 39 0.83 33.99 7.63
C GLY A 39 1.59 33.25 6.50
N LEU A 40 1.22 32.00 6.20
CA LEU A 40 1.76 31.26 5.05
C LEU A 40 1.27 31.83 3.71
N GLN A 41 0.09 32.46 3.67
CA GLN A 41 -0.44 33.10 2.46
C GLN A 41 0.33 34.38 2.11
N GLU A 42 0.81 35.12 3.12
CA GLU A 42 1.58 36.35 2.97
C GLU A 42 3.05 36.14 2.58
N GLY A 43 3.49 34.88 2.43
CA GLY A 43 4.86 34.56 2.04
C GLY A 43 5.87 34.68 3.19
N ASN A 44 5.43 34.49 4.44
CA ASN A 44 6.33 34.46 5.58
C ASN A 44 7.14 33.16 5.56
N GLU A 45 8.34 33.21 4.95
CA GLU A 45 9.26 32.07 4.67
C GLU A 45 9.74 31.29 5.91
N ASN A 46 9.37 31.72 7.12
CA ASN A 46 10.06 31.36 8.36
C ASN A 46 9.64 30.04 9.01
N PHE A 47 8.60 29.33 8.53
CA PHE A 47 8.09 28.16 9.27
C PHE A 47 8.55 26.81 8.72
N PHE A 48 8.56 26.62 7.40
CA PHE A 48 9.10 25.43 6.73
C PHE A 48 9.47 25.83 5.31
N GLU A 49 10.74 25.67 4.92
CA GLU A 49 11.18 25.97 3.55
C GLU A 49 10.25 25.25 2.54
N ASN A 50 9.61 26.03 1.67
CA ASN A 50 8.73 25.59 0.57
C ASN A 50 7.28 25.17 0.91
N LEU A 51 6.79 25.40 2.12
CA LEU A 51 5.36 25.21 2.44
C LEU A 51 4.54 26.46 2.07
N GLN A 52 3.45 26.27 1.33
CA GLN A 52 2.57 27.33 0.84
C GLN A 52 1.10 26.92 0.97
N VAL A 53 0.19 27.89 0.93
CA VAL A 53 -1.24 27.59 0.86
C VAL A 53 -1.61 27.11 -0.55
N ARG A 54 -2.39 26.03 -0.64
CA ARG A 54 -2.87 25.53 -1.95
C ARG A 54 -3.74 26.58 -2.64
N LYS A 55 -3.51 26.84 -3.93
CA LYS A 55 -4.41 27.68 -4.75
C LYS A 55 -5.45 26.81 -5.45
N VAL A 56 -6.71 27.27 -5.49
CA VAL A 56 -7.86 26.45 -5.91
C VAL A 56 -7.85 26.16 -7.42
N LYS A 57 -7.18 26.98 -8.24
CA LYS A 57 -6.98 26.74 -9.67
C LYS A 57 -5.61 27.23 -10.14
N SER A 58 -5.04 26.53 -11.12
CA SER A 58 -3.87 27.01 -11.86
C SER A 58 -4.26 28.25 -12.68
N GLY A 59 -4.10 29.44 -12.09
CA GLY A 59 -4.40 30.72 -12.72
C GLY A 59 -5.26 31.69 -11.90
N ASP A 60 -6.02 31.20 -10.91
CA ASP A 60 -6.69 32.08 -9.94
C ASP A 60 -5.84 32.15 -8.67
N GLU A 61 -5.55 33.37 -8.21
CA GLU A 61 -4.73 33.67 -7.03
C GLU A 61 -5.43 33.34 -5.71
N GLU A 62 -6.65 32.80 -5.75
CA GLU A 62 -7.43 32.50 -4.56
C GLU A 62 -6.86 31.30 -3.81
N ALA A 63 -6.37 31.58 -2.61
CA ALA A 63 -5.99 30.59 -1.62
C ALA A 63 -7.19 29.66 -1.31
N ALA A 64 -6.88 28.40 -1.04
CA ALA A 64 -7.85 27.48 -0.46
C ALA A 64 -8.46 28.11 0.79
N LYS A 65 -9.71 27.78 1.08
CA LYS A 65 -10.39 28.33 2.26
C LYS A 65 -10.07 27.50 3.48
N VAL A 66 -9.98 28.14 4.64
CA VAL A 66 -10.04 27.44 5.92
C VAL A 66 -11.50 27.31 6.33
N VAL A 67 -11.91 26.09 6.62
CA VAL A 67 -13.31 25.76 6.88
C VAL A 67 -13.44 25.11 8.25
N MET A 68 -14.47 25.53 8.99
CA MET A 68 -14.89 24.90 10.23
C MET A 68 -16.23 24.20 10.06
N ASP A 69 -16.24 22.89 10.24
CA ASP A 69 -17.46 22.09 10.29
C ASP A 69 -17.85 21.83 11.75
N MET A 70 -19.00 22.35 12.17
CA MET A 70 -19.51 22.23 13.55
C MET A 70 -20.64 21.20 13.64
N PHE A 71 -20.49 20.23 14.54
CA PHE A 71 -21.45 19.14 14.75
C PHE A 71 -22.17 19.32 16.08
N TYR A 72 -23.49 19.59 16.02
CA TYR A 72 -24.30 19.89 17.21
C TYR A 72 -24.83 18.64 17.89
N LEU A 73 -25.09 18.75 19.20
CA LEU A 73 -25.79 17.72 19.95
C LEU A 73 -27.25 17.59 19.48
N PRO A 74 -27.81 16.37 19.50
CA PRO A 74 -29.24 16.18 19.28
C PRO A 74 -30.05 17.04 20.25
N GLY A 75 -30.95 17.89 19.74
CA GLY A 75 -31.81 18.74 20.56
C GLY A 75 -31.23 20.11 20.94
N ALA A 76 -30.05 20.50 20.44
CA ALA A 76 -29.44 21.81 20.70
C ALA A 76 -30.14 23.02 20.01
N GLY A 77 -31.33 22.82 19.44
CA GLY A 77 -32.16 23.89 18.88
C GLY A 77 -31.82 24.33 17.44
N THR A 78 -30.89 23.65 16.76
CA THR A 78 -30.60 23.88 15.34
C THR A 78 -31.29 22.81 14.49
N ASN A 79 -32.07 23.22 13.48
CA ASN A 79 -32.64 22.28 12.48
C ASN A 79 -31.57 21.66 11.55
N ARG A 80 -30.32 22.13 11.66
CA ARG A 80 -29.16 21.61 10.95
C ARG A 80 -28.20 20.96 11.94
N THR A 81 -27.86 19.70 11.68
CA THR A 81 -26.92 18.90 12.48
C THR A 81 -25.45 19.26 12.19
N ASN A 82 -25.19 19.90 11.04
CA ASN A 82 -23.87 20.39 10.64
C ASN A 82 -23.98 21.85 10.15
N LEU A 83 -23.12 22.72 10.64
CA LEU A 83 -22.93 24.08 10.13
C LEU A 83 -21.47 24.25 9.70
N GLN A 84 -21.30 24.73 8.47
CA GLN A 84 -20.00 25.05 7.91
C GLN A 84 -19.77 26.56 7.98
N PHE A 85 -18.60 26.96 8.46
CA PHE A 85 -18.15 28.35 8.54
C PHE A 85 -16.81 28.49 7.83
N GLU A 86 -16.65 29.53 7.01
CA GLU A 86 -15.39 29.83 6.33
C GLU A 86 -14.67 30.95 7.09
N PHE A 87 -13.40 30.74 7.44
CA PHE A 87 -12.57 31.79 8.04
C PHE A 87 -11.92 32.64 6.96
N THR A 88 -11.68 33.91 7.32
CA THR A 88 -10.90 34.85 6.52
C THR A 88 -9.91 35.58 7.44
N GLU A 89 -8.89 36.20 6.87
CA GLU A 89 -7.92 37.01 7.64
C GLU A 89 -8.62 38.10 8.48
N ALA A 90 -9.70 38.68 7.97
CA ALA A 90 -10.50 39.67 8.69
C ALA A 90 -11.53 39.06 9.69
N ASP A 91 -11.80 37.76 9.61
CA ASP A 91 -12.87 37.12 10.38
C ASP A 91 -12.51 35.71 10.89
N TYR A 92 -12.16 35.64 12.18
CA TYR A 92 -11.86 34.41 12.92
C TYR A 92 -13.11 33.84 13.62
N GLY A 93 -14.30 34.30 13.23
CA GLY A 93 -15.58 33.89 13.78
C GLY A 93 -15.66 34.12 15.29
N ILE A 94 -16.06 33.07 16.02
CA ILE A 94 -16.15 33.08 17.49
C ILE A 94 -14.78 33.04 18.19
N PHE A 95 -13.68 32.92 17.44
CA PHE A 95 -12.32 32.88 17.95
C PHE A 95 -11.55 34.18 17.70
N LYS A 96 -12.24 35.30 17.43
CA LYS A 96 -11.63 36.64 17.37
C LYS A 96 -10.98 37.02 18.70
N GLU A 97 -10.02 37.93 18.67
CA GLU A 97 -9.29 38.37 19.87
C GLU A 97 -10.27 38.93 20.92
N GLU A 98 -11.24 39.72 20.46
CA GLU A 98 -12.25 40.38 21.29
C GLU A 98 -13.38 39.44 21.74
N ALA A 99 -13.45 38.22 21.21
CA ALA A 99 -14.48 37.26 21.55
C ALA A 99 -14.37 36.85 23.03
N SER A 100 -15.48 36.90 23.75
CA SER A 100 -15.50 36.54 25.16
C SER A 100 -15.39 35.02 25.32
N LEU A 101 -14.66 34.57 26.36
CA LEU A 101 -14.58 33.14 26.69
C LEU A 101 -15.95 32.52 26.98
N LYS A 102 -16.92 33.35 27.41
CA LYS A 102 -18.29 32.92 27.64
C LYS A 102 -18.98 32.53 26.34
N ASP A 103 -18.83 33.32 25.27
CA ASP A 103 -19.46 33.03 23.98
C ASP A 103 -18.94 31.73 23.38
N ILE A 104 -17.61 31.51 23.46
CA ILE A 104 -16.97 30.26 23.02
C ILE A 104 -17.51 29.08 23.83
N LYS A 105 -17.59 29.23 25.16
CA LYS A 105 -18.10 28.18 26.05
C LYS A 105 -19.58 27.84 25.75
N ASP A 106 -20.41 28.84 25.49
CA ASP A 106 -21.83 28.67 25.18
C ASP A 106 -22.06 27.94 23.85
N VAL A 107 -21.18 28.15 22.86
CA VAL A 107 -21.17 27.38 21.61
C VAL A 107 -20.67 25.95 21.86
N VAL A 108 -19.51 25.80 22.49
CA VAL A 108 -18.89 24.49 22.78
C VAL A 108 -19.83 23.57 23.57
N ALA A 109 -20.61 24.11 24.51
CA ALA A 109 -21.59 23.35 25.28
C ALA A 109 -22.67 22.67 24.42
N LYS A 110 -22.91 23.18 23.20
CA LYS A 110 -23.91 22.66 22.25
C LYS A 110 -23.30 21.74 21.21
N LEU A 111 -21.97 21.64 21.14
CA LEU A 111 -21.25 20.85 20.15
C LEU A 111 -20.91 19.44 20.68
N THR A 112 -20.86 18.52 19.73
CA THR A 112 -20.25 17.20 19.89
C THR A 112 -18.78 17.27 19.51
N HIS A 113 -18.48 17.81 18.33
CA HIS A 113 -17.13 18.09 17.85
C HIS A 113 -17.18 19.22 16.81
N PHE A 114 -16.03 19.82 16.51
CA PHE A 114 -15.86 20.58 15.28
C PHE A 114 -14.54 20.20 14.59
N ARG A 115 -14.48 20.41 13.29
CA ARG A 115 -13.30 20.15 12.48
C ARG A 115 -12.82 21.41 11.80
N LEU A 116 -11.54 21.72 11.94
CA LEU A 116 -10.86 22.75 11.16
C LEU A 116 -10.14 22.07 9.98
N LEU A 117 -10.50 22.47 8.76
CA LEU A 117 -10.06 21.85 7.52
C LEU A 117 -9.37 22.90 6.64
N TYR A 118 -8.17 22.58 6.16
CA TYR A 118 -7.46 23.40 5.19
C TYR A 118 -6.42 22.59 4.43
N GLN A 119 -5.95 23.12 3.31
CA GLN A 119 -4.98 22.46 2.43
C GLN A 119 -3.70 23.27 2.30
N LEU A 120 -2.57 22.59 2.42
CA LEU A 120 -1.24 23.15 2.21
C LEU A 120 -0.57 22.45 1.03
N THR A 121 0.40 23.09 0.41
CA THR A 121 1.24 22.54 -0.66
C THR A 121 2.70 22.72 -0.30
N ASN A 122 3.52 21.73 -0.59
CA ASN A 122 4.96 21.77 -0.42
C ASN A 122 5.63 21.47 -1.76
N THR A 123 6.44 22.40 -2.25
CA THR A 123 7.24 22.21 -3.48
C THR A 123 8.63 21.71 -3.12
N VAL A 124 9.01 20.53 -3.62
CA VAL A 124 10.33 19.96 -3.32
C VAL A 124 11.36 20.48 -4.32
N PRO A 125 12.56 20.92 -3.87
CA PRO A 125 13.60 21.40 -4.77
C PRO A 125 13.99 20.36 -5.82
N VAL A 126 14.20 20.80 -7.07
CA VAL A 126 14.54 19.98 -8.25
C VAL A 126 15.80 19.11 -8.05
N ASN A 127 16.66 19.46 -7.10
CA ASN A 127 17.90 18.73 -6.81
C ASN A 127 17.73 17.55 -5.84
N THR A 128 16.52 17.30 -5.34
CA THR A 128 16.25 16.17 -4.45
C THR A 128 15.95 14.91 -5.25
N ALA A 129 16.35 13.75 -4.73
CA ALA A 129 16.12 12.45 -5.39
C ALA A 129 14.65 11.98 -5.36
N THR A 130 13.69 12.90 -5.17
CA THR A 130 12.27 12.56 -5.06
C THR A 130 11.62 12.54 -6.44
N ASN A 131 10.77 11.55 -6.68
CA ASN A 131 10.08 11.35 -7.95
C ASN A 131 8.99 12.38 -8.27
N MET A 132 8.69 13.30 -7.35
CA MET A 132 7.58 14.24 -7.44
C MET A 132 8.00 15.62 -6.92
N GLU A 133 7.65 16.66 -7.67
CA GLU A 133 8.07 18.05 -7.43
C GLU A 133 7.13 18.78 -6.46
N CYS A 134 5.94 18.24 -6.17
CA CYS A 134 4.93 18.90 -5.35
C CYS A 134 4.06 17.89 -4.58
N TYR A 135 3.87 18.17 -3.29
CA TYR A 135 2.96 17.46 -2.41
C TYR A 135 1.87 18.39 -1.91
N SER A 136 0.63 17.92 -1.84
CA SER A 136 -0.45 18.59 -1.12
C SER A 136 -0.73 17.86 0.19
N TRP A 137 -1.03 18.62 1.23
CA TRP A 137 -1.37 18.14 2.56
C TRP A 137 -2.78 18.57 2.90
N ASP A 138 -3.64 17.60 3.15
CA ASP A 138 -4.98 17.84 3.68
C ASP A 138 -4.89 17.81 5.20
N VAL A 139 -5.08 18.97 5.83
CA VAL A 139 -4.96 19.13 7.27
C VAL A 139 -6.36 19.14 7.89
N ASN A 140 -6.57 18.23 8.84
CA ASN A 140 -7.82 18.08 9.58
C ASN A 140 -7.54 18.10 11.09
N GLN A 141 -7.96 19.17 11.76
CA GLN A 141 -7.92 19.26 13.21
C GLN A 141 -9.32 19.02 13.77
N ASN A 142 -9.52 17.86 14.38
CA ASN A 142 -10.77 17.48 15.01
C ASN A 142 -10.74 17.78 16.51
N PHE A 143 -11.61 18.68 16.96
CA PHE A 143 -11.80 19.05 18.35
C PHE A 143 -13.05 18.34 18.88
N ASP A 144 -12.85 17.29 19.68
CA ASP A 144 -13.92 16.47 20.23
C ASP A 144 -14.29 16.88 21.67
N PHE A 145 -15.58 17.12 21.89
CA PHE A 145 -16.23 17.51 23.15
C PHE A 145 -17.08 16.38 23.76
N SER A 146 -17.01 15.17 23.20
CA SER A 146 -17.75 14.00 23.67
C SER A 146 -17.46 13.69 25.15
N ASN A 147 -16.22 13.89 25.58
CA ASN A 147 -15.84 13.90 26.99
C ASN A 147 -16.06 15.30 27.59
N ARG A 148 -16.93 15.42 28.60
CA ARG A 148 -17.24 16.73 29.20
C ARG A 148 -16.17 17.24 30.18
N ASN A 149 -15.17 16.42 30.52
CA ASN A 149 -14.11 16.79 31.44
C ASN A 149 -12.88 17.38 30.75
N HIS A 150 -12.67 17.06 29.47
CA HIS A 150 -11.55 17.55 28.67
C HIS A 150 -11.88 17.45 27.19
N LEU A 151 -11.21 18.27 26.38
CA LEU A 151 -11.35 18.27 24.92
C LEU A 151 -10.21 17.45 24.33
N ILE A 152 -10.52 16.70 23.28
CA ILE A 152 -9.51 15.91 22.56
C ILE A 152 -9.30 16.59 21.21
N LEU A 153 -8.12 17.15 20.99
CA LEU A 153 -7.67 17.60 19.68
C LEU A 153 -6.94 16.45 18.99
N THR A 154 -7.45 16.00 17.86
CA THR A 154 -6.78 15.08 16.94
C THR A 154 -6.37 15.84 15.69
N LEU A 155 -5.06 15.90 15.41
CA LEU A 155 -4.53 16.37 14.13
C LEU A 155 -4.31 15.17 13.23
N GLN A 156 -4.96 15.18 12.07
CA GLN A 156 -4.71 14.26 10.98
C GLN A 156 -4.20 15.05 9.78
N MET A 157 -3.15 14.53 9.14
CA MET A 157 -2.56 15.11 7.95
C MET A 157 -2.42 14.01 6.90
N ASP A 158 -3.14 14.16 5.80
CA ASP A 158 -3.11 13.21 4.69
C ASP A 158 -2.25 13.80 3.55
N LYS A 159 -1.28 13.01 3.07
CA LYS A 159 -0.36 13.42 2.01
C LYS A 159 -0.85 12.95 0.64
N ALA A 160 -0.98 13.87 -0.29
CA ALA A 160 -1.26 13.58 -1.70
C ALA A 160 -0.23 14.26 -2.61
N TYR A 161 -0.14 13.79 -3.86
CA TYR A 161 0.63 14.48 -4.89
C TYR A 161 -0.19 15.67 -5.40
N CYS A 162 0.46 16.79 -5.69
CA CYS A 162 -0.24 17.90 -6.34
C CYS A 162 -0.81 17.40 -7.67
N ASP A 163 -2.08 17.72 -7.93
CA ASP A 163 -2.86 17.22 -9.06
C ASP A 163 -2.48 17.93 -10.38
N ASP A 164 -1.18 18.02 -10.64
CA ASP A 164 -0.66 18.52 -11.90
C ASP A 164 -0.60 17.34 -12.85
N SER A 165 -1.67 17.16 -13.62
CA SER A 165 -1.81 16.13 -14.67
C SER A 165 -0.60 16.04 -15.60
N SER A 166 0.18 17.13 -15.72
CA SER A 166 1.42 17.21 -16.46
C SER A 166 2.57 16.40 -15.83
N VAL A 167 2.74 16.47 -14.50
CA VAL A 167 3.82 15.78 -13.76
C VAL A 167 3.55 14.28 -13.70
N PHE A 168 2.31 13.89 -13.37
CA PHE A 168 1.92 12.48 -13.36
C PHE A 168 2.03 11.85 -14.75
N GLY A 169 1.62 12.56 -15.81
CA GLY A 169 1.77 12.11 -17.19
C GLY A 169 3.23 11.96 -17.63
N ASN A 170 4.09 12.90 -17.26
CA ASN A 170 5.50 12.88 -17.64
C ASN A 170 6.30 11.79 -16.89
N PHE A 171 6.05 11.59 -15.59
CA PHE A 171 6.74 10.55 -14.82
C PHE A 171 6.31 9.15 -15.26
N TRP A 172 5.00 8.87 -15.27
CA TRP A 172 4.50 7.56 -15.72
C TRP A 172 4.84 7.31 -17.19
N GLY A 173 4.70 8.31 -18.06
CA GLY A 173 5.07 8.19 -19.47
C GLY A 173 6.54 7.83 -19.67
N ARG A 174 7.44 8.35 -18.84
CA ARG A 174 8.89 8.11 -18.97
C ARG A 174 9.37 6.77 -18.41
N TYR A 175 8.70 6.20 -17.41
CA TYR A 175 9.16 4.99 -16.72
C TYR A 175 8.26 3.76 -16.87
N ILE A 176 7.06 3.89 -17.45
CA ILE A 176 6.14 2.75 -17.64
C ILE A 176 6.77 1.58 -18.43
N TRP A 177 7.70 1.87 -19.35
CA TRP A 177 8.39 0.84 -20.13
C TRP A 177 9.26 -0.08 -19.27
N LEU A 178 9.78 0.39 -18.11
CA LEU A 178 10.54 -0.45 -17.18
C LEU A 178 9.65 -1.54 -16.60
N HIS A 179 8.43 -1.19 -16.20
CA HIS A 179 7.44 -2.18 -15.76
C HIS A 179 7.11 -3.17 -16.89
N GLY A 180 6.98 -2.68 -18.12
CA GLY A 180 6.82 -3.52 -19.30
C GLY A 180 7.96 -4.54 -19.47
N LEU A 181 9.22 -4.10 -19.34
CA LEU A 181 10.37 -4.99 -19.42
C LEU A 181 10.42 -6.01 -18.29
N CYS A 182 10.09 -5.62 -17.05
CA CYS A 182 10.00 -6.55 -15.92
C CYS A 182 8.99 -7.66 -16.21
N ILE A 183 7.84 -7.33 -16.78
CA ILE A 183 6.81 -8.30 -17.17
C ILE A 183 7.35 -9.23 -18.27
N VAL A 184 8.00 -8.69 -19.30
CA VAL A 184 8.60 -9.49 -20.38
C VAL A 184 9.65 -10.47 -19.86
N PHE A 185 10.54 -10.01 -18.96
CA PHE A 185 11.55 -10.88 -18.34
C PHE A 185 10.93 -11.93 -17.43
N ALA A 186 9.87 -11.61 -16.70
CA ALA A 186 9.13 -12.57 -15.90
C ALA A 186 8.53 -13.67 -16.77
N PHE A 187 7.88 -13.32 -17.88
CA PHE A 187 7.34 -14.29 -18.83
C PHE A 187 8.43 -15.14 -19.50
N ALA A 188 9.54 -14.53 -19.90
CA ALA A 188 10.67 -15.26 -20.49
C ALA A 188 11.26 -16.28 -19.48
N SER A 189 11.42 -15.88 -18.22
CA SER A 189 11.88 -16.74 -17.14
C SER A 189 10.91 -17.90 -16.89
N MET A 190 9.60 -17.61 -16.84
CA MET A 190 8.56 -18.63 -16.66
C MET A 190 8.56 -19.64 -17.82
N PHE A 191 8.67 -19.17 -19.07
CA PHE A 191 8.73 -20.03 -20.24
C PHE A 191 9.96 -20.95 -20.21
N LEU A 192 11.13 -20.42 -19.84
CA LEU A 192 12.35 -21.22 -19.69
C LEU A 192 12.22 -22.29 -18.61
N HIS A 193 11.58 -21.97 -17.47
CA HIS A 193 11.31 -22.95 -16.42
C HIS A 193 10.39 -24.08 -16.89
N VAL A 194 9.30 -23.73 -17.57
CA VAL A 194 8.37 -24.73 -18.14
C VAL A 194 9.10 -25.64 -19.12
N LYS A 195 9.91 -25.07 -20.03
CA LYS A 195 10.72 -25.85 -20.97
C LYS A 195 11.70 -26.79 -20.24
N TYR A 196 12.39 -26.29 -19.22
CA TYR A 196 13.34 -27.07 -18.43
C TYR A 196 12.68 -28.26 -17.72
N ILE A 197 11.47 -28.06 -17.19
CA ILE A 197 10.68 -29.15 -16.58
C ILE A 197 10.37 -30.23 -17.62
N PHE A 198 9.91 -29.85 -18.81
CA PHE A 198 9.62 -30.83 -19.88
C PHE A 198 10.87 -31.58 -20.34
N ASP A 199 12.00 -30.89 -20.52
CA ASP A 199 13.27 -31.52 -20.90
C ASP A 199 13.76 -32.50 -19.81
N THR A 200 13.57 -32.15 -18.53
CA THR A 200 13.89 -33.02 -17.39
C THR A 200 13.01 -34.27 -17.37
N ILE A 201 11.69 -34.12 -17.57
CA ILE A 201 10.74 -35.24 -17.66
C ILE A 201 11.13 -36.17 -18.83
N LYS A 202 11.45 -35.60 -19.99
CA LYS A 202 11.88 -36.36 -21.18
C LYS A 202 13.18 -37.12 -20.90
N SER A 203 14.16 -36.48 -20.27
CA SER A 203 15.42 -37.10 -19.87
C SER A 203 15.20 -38.26 -18.89
N PHE A 204 14.35 -38.05 -17.87
CA PHE A 204 13.99 -39.06 -16.90
C PHE A 204 13.30 -40.28 -17.54
N ASN A 205 12.34 -40.05 -18.43
CA ASN A 205 11.67 -41.13 -19.18
C ASN A 205 12.67 -41.90 -20.05
N ASN A 206 13.58 -41.21 -20.75
CA ASN A 206 14.63 -41.86 -21.55
C ASN A 206 15.56 -42.72 -20.68
N MET A 207 15.93 -42.26 -19.48
CA MET A 207 16.73 -43.05 -18.55
C MET A 207 15.96 -44.28 -18.03
N LYS A 208 14.69 -44.10 -17.69
CA LYS A 208 13.79 -45.19 -17.26
C LYS A 208 13.69 -46.27 -18.33
N ASP A 209 13.47 -45.88 -19.59
CA ASP A 209 13.37 -46.81 -20.72
C ASP A 209 14.69 -47.55 -20.97
N LYS A 210 15.82 -46.85 -20.92
CA LYS A 210 17.16 -47.48 -21.02
C LYS A 210 17.38 -48.49 -19.89
N TYR A 211 17.00 -48.15 -18.66
CA TYR A 211 17.15 -49.02 -17.51
C TYR A 211 16.24 -50.26 -17.61
N GLN A 212 14.99 -50.09 -18.05
CA GLN A 212 14.07 -51.21 -18.31
C GLN A 212 14.60 -52.14 -19.40
N LYS A 213 15.03 -51.59 -20.55
CA LYS A 213 15.64 -52.37 -21.63
C LYS A 213 16.88 -53.15 -21.16
N TYR A 214 17.74 -52.52 -20.37
CA TYR A 214 18.90 -53.19 -19.78
C TYR A 214 18.49 -54.33 -18.84
N ARG A 215 17.53 -54.09 -17.94
CA ARG A 215 17.00 -55.09 -17.01
C ARG A 215 16.40 -56.29 -17.72
N ASP A 216 15.63 -56.06 -18.78
CA ASP A 216 14.99 -57.12 -19.57
C ASP A 216 16.02 -57.94 -20.34
N ASN A 217 17.03 -57.30 -20.93
CA ASN A 217 18.14 -57.99 -21.59
C ASN A 217 18.93 -58.88 -20.61
N VAL A 218 19.23 -58.40 -19.40
CA VAL A 218 19.90 -59.19 -18.35
C VAL A 218 19.01 -60.36 -17.90
N ARG A 219 17.70 -60.14 -17.74
CA ARG A 219 16.75 -61.21 -17.37
C ARG A 219 16.65 -62.28 -18.47
N GLN A 220 16.55 -61.88 -19.73
CA GLN A 220 16.53 -62.81 -20.88
C GLN A 220 17.83 -63.61 -20.98
N LYS A 221 18.99 -62.97 -20.79
CA LYS A 221 20.29 -63.65 -20.77
C LYS A 221 20.34 -64.72 -19.66
N LYS A 222 19.96 -64.37 -18.43
CA LYS A 222 19.88 -65.33 -17.31
C LYS A 222 18.94 -66.50 -17.61
N TYR A 223 17.80 -66.25 -18.27
CA TYR A 223 16.87 -67.32 -18.66
C TYR A 223 17.48 -68.26 -19.70
N ARG A 224 18.12 -67.72 -20.75
CA ARG A 224 18.83 -68.52 -21.76
C ARG A 224 19.96 -69.35 -21.14
N ASP A 225 20.75 -68.76 -20.25
CA ASP A 225 21.84 -69.47 -19.56
C ASP A 225 21.31 -70.63 -18.70
N ARG A 226 20.18 -70.44 -18.00
CA ARG A 226 19.51 -71.53 -17.26
C ARG A 226 19.00 -72.63 -18.18
N LEU A 227 18.36 -72.27 -19.30
CA LEU A 227 17.86 -73.23 -20.27
C LEU A 227 18.99 -74.08 -20.86
N ASN A 228 20.10 -73.43 -21.24
CA ASN A 228 21.28 -74.11 -21.78
C ASN A 228 21.90 -75.07 -20.75
N LYS A 229 21.95 -74.69 -19.47
CA LYS A 229 22.40 -75.59 -18.40
C LYS A 229 21.49 -76.82 -18.24
N ILE A 230 20.18 -76.65 -18.31
CA ILE A 230 19.22 -77.77 -18.26
C ILE A 230 19.42 -78.70 -19.47
N LEU A 231 19.54 -78.14 -20.68
CA LEU A 231 19.78 -78.92 -21.89
C LEU A 231 21.09 -79.70 -21.85
N GLN A 232 22.17 -79.11 -21.33
CA GLN A 232 23.45 -79.82 -21.14
C GLN A 232 23.35 -80.93 -20.09
N LYS A 233 22.66 -80.69 -18.97
CA LYS A 233 22.42 -81.71 -17.94
C LYS A 233 21.62 -82.91 -18.48
N ASN A 234 20.63 -82.65 -19.33
CA ASN A 234 19.83 -83.68 -19.99
C ASN A 234 20.55 -84.40 -21.14
N LYS A 235 21.62 -83.82 -21.71
CA LYS A 235 22.48 -84.52 -22.68
C LYS A 235 23.51 -85.44 -22.00
N GLY A 236 23.94 -85.11 -20.78
CA GLY A 236 24.90 -85.92 -20.01
C GLY A 236 24.27 -87.05 -19.19
N SER A 237 22.96 -86.97 -18.91
CA SER A 237 22.17 -88.07 -18.37
C SER A 237 21.42 -88.71 -19.53
N GLY A 238 21.65 -89.99 -19.85
CA GLY A 238 20.96 -90.71 -20.93
C GLY A 238 19.47 -90.95 -20.65
N ALA A 239 18.70 -89.90 -20.34
CA ALA A 239 17.28 -89.95 -20.02
C ALA A 239 16.46 -89.48 -21.22
N LYS A 240 15.92 -90.45 -21.97
CA LYS A 240 14.71 -90.27 -22.75
C LYS A 240 13.58 -90.04 -21.76
N ASP A 241 13.22 -88.78 -21.51
CA ASP A 241 11.86 -88.33 -21.18
C ASP A 241 11.88 -86.81 -20.87
N LEU A 242 11.37 -86.02 -21.81
CA LEU A 242 11.08 -84.60 -21.60
C LEU A 242 9.67 -84.47 -21.00
N PRO A 243 9.46 -83.79 -19.86
CA PRO A 243 8.13 -83.28 -19.54
C PRO A 243 7.88 -82.03 -20.38
N ALA A 244 6.92 -82.14 -21.30
CA ALA A 244 6.34 -81.04 -22.05
C ALA A 244 5.52 -80.14 -21.11
N ARG A 245 6.16 -79.25 -20.33
CA ARG A 245 5.46 -78.18 -19.61
C ARG A 245 6.38 -77.04 -19.17
N LEU A 246 6.86 -76.25 -20.12
CA LEU A 246 7.34 -74.90 -19.86
C LEU A 246 6.87 -73.97 -20.99
N SER A 247 5.56 -73.71 -21.01
CA SER A 247 5.01 -72.58 -21.76
C SER A 247 5.35 -71.29 -21.00
N PRO A 248 5.87 -70.25 -21.65
CA PRO A 248 6.08 -68.96 -21.00
C PRO A 248 4.72 -68.36 -20.63
N LYS A 249 4.50 -68.15 -19.33
CA LYS A 249 3.33 -67.43 -18.82
C LYS A 249 3.44 -65.97 -19.32
N LYS A 250 2.53 -65.55 -20.20
CA LYS A 250 2.35 -64.14 -20.61
C LYS A 250 2.22 -63.31 -19.34
N ILE A 251 3.19 -62.44 -19.08
CA ILE A 251 3.03 -61.35 -18.12
C ILE A 251 2.27 -60.27 -18.88
N SER A 252 1.00 -60.04 -18.54
CA SER A 252 0.25 -58.92 -19.10
C SER A 252 0.79 -57.64 -18.47
N SER A 253 1.13 -56.67 -19.30
CA SER A 253 1.28 -55.28 -18.88
C SER A 253 -0.12 -54.68 -18.80
N SER A 254 -0.63 -54.50 -17.58
CA SER A 254 -1.76 -53.60 -17.32
C SER A 254 -1.26 -52.17 -17.44
N GLU A 255 -1.88 -51.41 -18.34
CA GLU A 255 -1.92 -49.94 -18.31
C GLU A 255 -2.65 -49.44 -17.06
#